data_AF-R3W6C7-F1
#
_entry.id   AF-R3W6C7-F1
#
_cell.length_a   1.000
_cell.length_b   1.000
_cell.length_c   1.000
_cell.angle_alpha   90.00
_cell.angle_beta   90.00
_cell.angle_gamma   90.00
#
_symmetry.space_group_name_H-M   'P 1'
#
loop_
_entity.id
_entity.type
_entity.pdbx_description
1 polymer ?
#
loop_
_entity_poly.entity_id
_entity_poly.type
_entity_poly.pdbx_seq_one_letter_code
_entity_poly.pdbx_strand_id
1 'polypeptide(L)'
;MTENQSISLELKLNDSDDVSMLLGTHDKHIKYLEENTTVTINTRGEMIQLLGEESEVQLVASVLRTLQVLIQRGIKISTPDVVSALKMAKSGELDTFVAMYEEEILKDHHGRAIRIKNRGQKKYIDAVRKRDIIFGVGPAGTGKTFLAVVMAVSALKKGEVQKIILTRPAVEAGESLGFLPGDLKEKVDPYLRPVYDALYQVFGMDHTNRLMERGVIEIAPLAYMRGRTLDDAFVILDEAQNTTVAQMKMFLTRLGFNSRMIVNGDTSQIDLPKGVVSGLIHAEKTLQSIDKIAFVHFDAGDVVRHPVVAQIIRAYENESQK
;
A
#
# COMPACT_ATOMS: atom_id res chain seq x y z
N MET A 1 -7.76 -38.44 12.66
CA MET A 1 -7.57 -38.45 11.20
C MET A 1 -8.90 -38.05 10.61
N THR A 2 -9.09 -36.76 10.36
CA THR A 2 -10.26 -36.26 9.63
C THR A 2 -10.09 -36.68 8.18
N GLU A 3 -11.00 -37.51 7.67
CA GLU A 3 -11.05 -37.85 6.24
C GLU A 3 -11.27 -36.54 5.46
N ASN A 4 -10.29 -36.12 4.67
CA ASN A 4 -10.45 -35.01 3.75
C ASN A 4 -11.37 -35.47 2.61
N GLN A 5 -12.65 -35.17 2.75
CA GLN A 5 -13.66 -35.52 1.75
C GLN A 5 -13.46 -34.62 0.53
N SER A 6 -13.09 -35.23 -0.60
CA SER A 6 -12.99 -34.54 -1.88
C SER A 6 -14.39 -34.34 -2.46
N ILE A 7 -14.70 -33.12 -2.88
CA ILE A 7 -16.00 -32.74 -3.42
C ILE A 7 -15.86 -32.13 -4.82
N SER A 8 -16.97 -32.12 -5.56
CA SER A 8 -17.14 -31.36 -6.79
C SER A 8 -18.22 -30.32 -6.58
N LEU A 9 -17.92 -29.05 -6.83
CA LEU A 9 -18.87 -27.95 -6.75
C LEU A 9 -18.94 -27.22 -8.08
N GLU A 10 -20.15 -27.02 -8.59
CA GLU A 10 -20.38 -26.26 -9.82
C GLU A 10 -20.90 -24.86 -9.50
N LEU A 11 -20.30 -23.86 -10.14
CA LEU A 11 -20.72 -22.47 -10.10
C LEU A 11 -21.18 -22.07 -11.50
N LYS A 12 -22.40 -21.54 -11.59
CA LYS A 12 -22.95 -20.98 -12.82
C LYS A 12 -22.74 -19.46 -12.84
N LEU A 13 -22.14 -18.98 -13.91
CA LEU A 13 -21.96 -17.56 -14.19
C LEU A 13 -23.18 -17.02 -14.96
N ASN A 14 -23.43 -15.73 -14.82
CA ASN A 14 -24.48 -15.02 -15.55
C ASN A 14 -23.75 -14.08 -16.52
N ASP A 15 -24.08 -14.12 -17.82
CA ASP A 15 -23.50 -13.31 -18.91
C ASP A 15 -22.03 -13.58 -19.30
N SER A 16 -21.73 -13.47 -20.60
CA SER A 16 -20.42 -13.79 -21.18
C SER A 16 -19.30 -12.81 -20.80
N ASP A 17 -19.62 -11.52 -20.63
CA ASP A 17 -18.64 -10.49 -20.29
C ASP A 17 -18.13 -10.64 -18.85
N ASP A 18 -19.00 -11.07 -17.93
CA ASP A 18 -18.68 -11.38 -16.54
C ASP A 18 -17.67 -12.54 -16.46
N VAL A 19 -17.82 -13.55 -17.32
CA VAL A 19 -16.90 -14.69 -17.39
C VAL A 19 -15.48 -14.19 -17.71
N SER A 20 -15.33 -13.40 -18.77
CA SER A 20 -13.99 -12.94 -19.19
C SER A 20 -13.30 -12.11 -18.11
N MET A 21 -14.05 -11.23 -17.42
CA MET A 21 -13.50 -10.42 -16.33
C MET A 21 -13.11 -11.26 -15.11
N LEU A 22 -13.92 -12.28 -14.77
CA LEU A 22 -13.66 -13.16 -13.64
C LEU A 22 -12.44 -14.07 -13.89
N LEU A 23 -12.36 -14.69 -15.06
CA LEU A 23 -11.23 -15.56 -15.45
C LEU A 23 -9.92 -14.76 -15.65
N GLY A 24 -10.06 -13.53 -16.15
CA GLY A 24 -8.96 -12.68 -16.55
C GLY A 24 -8.32 -13.12 -17.88
N THR A 25 -7.51 -12.22 -18.46
CA THR A 25 -6.79 -12.50 -19.72
C THR A 25 -5.95 -13.79 -19.62
N HIS A 26 -6.19 -14.75 -20.53
CA HIS A 26 -5.54 -16.07 -20.55
C HIS A 26 -5.70 -16.88 -19.25
N ASP A 27 -6.86 -16.73 -18.60
CA ASP A 27 -7.26 -17.40 -17.36
C ASP A 27 -6.31 -17.14 -16.18
N LYS A 28 -5.63 -16.00 -16.20
CA LYS A 28 -4.61 -15.66 -15.19
C LYS A 28 -5.16 -15.62 -13.75
N HIS A 29 -6.45 -15.30 -13.56
CA HIS A 29 -7.04 -15.29 -12.22
C HIS A 29 -7.26 -16.71 -11.72
N ILE A 30 -7.70 -17.61 -12.60
CA ILE A 30 -7.90 -19.03 -12.27
C ILE A 30 -6.57 -19.71 -11.97
N LYS A 31 -5.57 -19.55 -12.83
CA LYS A 31 -4.22 -20.07 -12.60
C LYS A 31 -3.66 -19.62 -11.26
N TYR A 32 -3.87 -18.35 -10.89
CA TYR A 32 -3.45 -17.84 -9.60
C TYR A 32 -4.15 -18.55 -8.42
N LEU A 33 -5.46 -18.81 -8.52
CA LEU A 33 -6.20 -19.55 -7.49
C LEU A 33 -5.71 -21.00 -7.38
N GLU A 34 -5.50 -21.69 -8.51
CA GLU A 34 -4.97 -23.06 -8.54
C GLU A 34 -3.54 -23.14 -7.99
N GLU A 35 -2.65 -22.19 -8.31
CA GLU A 35 -1.27 -22.15 -7.78
C GLU A 35 -1.21 -21.90 -6.27
N ASN A 36 -2.28 -21.35 -5.68
CA ASN A 36 -2.31 -20.94 -4.27
C ASN A 36 -3.33 -21.72 -3.44
N THR A 37 -3.94 -22.77 -3.99
CA THR A 37 -4.89 -23.69 -3.33
C THR A 37 -4.64 -25.11 -3.82
N THR A 38 -5.34 -26.11 -3.30
CA THR A 38 -5.29 -27.49 -3.83
C THR A 38 -6.45 -27.78 -4.79
N VAL A 39 -7.24 -26.77 -5.15
CA VAL A 39 -8.44 -26.90 -5.98
C VAL A 39 -8.05 -26.93 -7.45
N THR A 40 -8.58 -27.90 -8.18
CA THR A 40 -8.56 -27.91 -9.66
C THR A 40 -9.79 -27.16 -10.16
N ILE A 41 -9.60 -26.23 -11.10
CA ILE A 41 -10.66 -25.35 -11.61
C ILE A 41 -10.84 -25.59 -13.11
N ASN A 42 -11.96 -26.21 -13.48
CA ASN A 42 -12.31 -26.42 -14.89
C ASN A 42 -13.34 -25.38 -15.33
N THR A 43 -13.07 -24.71 -16.44
CA THR A 43 -13.96 -23.70 -17.03
C THR A 43 -14.56 -24.22 -18.33
N ARG A 44 -15.89 -24.14 -18.49
CA ARG A 44 -16.58 -24.51 -19.73
C ARG A 44 -17.79 -23.61 -19.97
N GLY A 45 -17.63 -22.65 -20.88
CA GLY A 45 -18.66 -21.64 -21.14
C GLY A 45 -18.94 -20.83 -19.87
N GLU A 46 -20.19 -20.87 -19.40
CA GLU A 46 -20.64 -20.17 -18.19
C GLU A 46 -20.53 -21.03 -16.92
N MET A 47 -19.97 -22.24 -17.00
CA MET A 47 -19.84 -23.15 -15.87
C MET A 47 -18.38 -23.20 -15.39
N ILE A 48 -18.19 -23.02 -14.08
CA ILE A 48 -16.92 -23.27 -13.38
C ILE A 48 -17.14 -24.48 -12.48
N GLN A 49 -16.33 -25.53 -12.65
CA GLN A 49 -16.31 -26.69 -11.78
C GLN A 49 -15.06 -26.64 -10.89
N LEU A 50 -15.27 -26.78 -9.58
CA LEU A 50 -14.24 -26.79 -8.55
C LEU A 50 -14.12 -28.20 -7.97
N LEU A 51 -12.91 -28.76 -7.97
CA LEU A 51 -12.63 -30.11 -7.51
C LEU A 51 -11.51 -30.08 -6.47
N GLY A 52 -11.70 -30.71 -5.32
CA GLY A 52 -10.69 -30.75 -4.26
C GLY A 52 -11.29 -30.99 -2.89
N GLU A 53 -10.51 -30.73 -1.84
CA GLU A 53 -10.97 -30.84 -0.45
C GLU A 53 -12.09 -29.83 -0.17
N GLU A 54 -13.11 -30.25 0.59
CA GLU A 54 -14.29 -29.43 0.87
C GLU A 54 -13.97 -28.01 1.38
N SER A 55 -13.03 -27.87 2.31
CA SER A 55 -12.64 -26.57 2.87
C SER A 55 -12.05 -25.62 1.82
N GLU A 56 -11.14 -26.11 0.99
CA GLU A 56 -10.48 -25.33 -0.06
C GLU A 56 -11.45 -25.02 -1.21
N VAL A 57 -12.31 -25.97 -1.59
CA VAL A 57 -13.37 -25.76 -2.60
C VAL A 57 -14.34 -24.67 -2.15
N GLN A 58 -14.81 -24.70 -0.90
CA GLN A 58 -15.69 -23.65 -0.37
C GLN A 58 -14.99 -22.28 -0.30
N LEU A 59 -13.70 -22.27 0.05
CA LEU A 59 -12.89 -21.06 0.08
C LEU A 59 -12.78 -20.43 -1.32
N VAL A 60 -12.39 -21.20 -2.33
CA VAL A 60 -12.31 -20.72 -3.73
C VAL A 60 -13.68 -20.29 -4.25
N ALA A 61 -14.73 -21.05 -3.94
CA ALA A 61 -16.09 -20.70 -4.33
C ALA A 61 -16.54 -19.35 -3.74
N SER A 62 -16.24 -19.10 -2.46
CA SER A 62 -16.54 -17.84 -1.81
C SER A 62 -15.82 -16.66 -2.46
N VAL A 63 -14.53 -16.85 -2.84
CA VAL A 63 -13.74 -15.83 -3.55
C VAL A 63 -14.36 -15.52 -4.91
N LEU A 64 -14.67 -16.55 -5.71
CA LEU A 64 -15.25 -16.36 -7.05
C LEU A 64 -16.62 -15.66 -6.98
N ARG A 65 -17.50 -16.08 -6.06
CA ARG A 65 -18.79 -15.41 -5.84
C ARG A 65 -18.61 -13.95 -5.43
N THR A 66 -17.66 -13.66 -4.55
CA THR A 66 -17.37 -12.29 -4.10
C THR A 66 -16.88 -11.41 -5.24
N LEU A 67 -15.96 -11.93 -6.08
CA LEU A 67 -15.48 -11.21 -7.26
C LEU A 67 -16.60 -10.98 -8.27
N GLN A 68 -17.49 -11.96 -8.47
CA GLN A 68 -18.67 -11.83 -9.32
C GLN A 68 -19.60 -10.69 -8.85
N VAL A 69 -19.85 -10.58 -7.55
CA VAL A 69 -20.64 -9.48 -6.98
C VAL A 69 -20.01 -8.11 -7.31
N LEU A 70 -18.68 -7.99 -7.28
CA LEU A 70 -18.00 -6.75 -7.64
C LEU A 70 -18.11 -6.44 -9.14
N ILE A 71 -17.97 -7.45 -10.00
CA ILE A 71 -18.10 -7.31 -11.45
C ILE A 71 -19.51 -6.84 -11.82
N GLN A 72 -20.55 -7.44 -11.23
CA GLN A 72 -21.95 -7.04 -11.44
C GLN A 72 -22.23 -5.60 -11.01
N ARG A 73 -21.42 -5.04 -10.12
CA ARG A 73 -21.48 -3.63 -9.70
C ARG A 73 -20.65 -2.71 -10.60
N GLY A 74 -20.14 -3.22 -11.72
CA GLY A 74 -19.33 -2.47 -12.69
C GLY A 74 -17.87 -2.28 -12.27
N ILE A 75 -17.39 -3.00 -11.25
CA ILE A 75 -16.00 -2.91 -10.79
C ILE A 75 -15.14 -3.85 -11.62
N LYS A 76 -14.14 -3.29 -12.29
CA LYS A 76 -13.13 -4.08 -13.04
C LYS A 76 -12.19 -4.78 -12.06
N ILE A 77 -12.05 -6.09 -12.21
CA ILE A 77 -11.17 -6.93 -11.39
C ILE A 77 -9.82 -7.11 -12.07
N SER A 78 -8.75 -6.99 -11.29
CA SER A 78 -7.37 -7.20 -11.67
C SER A 78 -6.72 -8.28 -10.81
N THR A 79 -5.56 -8.80 -11.24
CA THR A 79 -4.84 -9.85 -10.49
C THR A 79 -4.54 -9.48 -9.03
N PRO A 80 -4.11 -8.24 -8.69
CA PRO A 80 -3.99 -7.82 -7.28
C PRO A 80 -5.27 -7.95 -6.45
N ASP A 81 -6.45 -7.83 -7.08
CA ASP A 81 -7.73 -7.92 -6.38
C ASP A 81 -8.04 -9.38 -6.05
N VAL A 82 -7.74 -10.31 -6.97
CA VAL A 82 -7.83 -11.76 -6.74
C VAL A 82 -6.87 -12.21 -5.63
N VAL A 83 -5.63 -11.72 -5.65
CA VAL A 83 -4.64 -11.95 -4.58
C VAL A 83 -5.20 -11.53 -3.22
N SER A 84 -5.81 -10.35 -3.17
CA SER A 84 -6.35 -9.78 -1.93
C SER A 84 -7.59 -10.54 -1.46
N ALA A 85 -8.51 -10.88 -2.37
CA ALA A 85 -9.70 -11.67 -2.06
C ALA A 85 -9.33 -13.04 -1.48
N LEU A 86 -8.38 -13.74 -2.10
CA LEU A 86 -7.91 -15.04 -1.64
C LEU A 86 -7.27 -14.95 -0.24
N LYS A 87 -6.40 -13.96 -0.02
CA LYS A 87 -5.78 -13.73 1.30
C LYS A 87 -6.83 -13.49 2.39
N MET A 88 -7.82 -12.64 2.10
CA MET A 88 -8.89 -12.33 3.04
C MET A 88 -9.83 -13.49 3.29
N ALA A 89 -10.09 -14.33 2.29
CA ALA A 89 -10.84 -15.56 2.48
C ALA A 89 -10.11 -16.52 3.42
N LYS A 90 -8.79 -16.67 3.26
CA LYS A 90 -7.95 -17.51 4.16
C LYS A 90 -7.91 -17.00 5.60
N SER A 91 -8.09 -15.70 5.83
CA SER A 91 -8.17 -15.11 7.16
C SER A 91 -9.60 -15.00 7.72
N GLY A 92 -10.62 -15.48 6.99
CA GLY A 92 -12.02 -15.41 7.42
C GLY A 92 -12.63 -14.00 7.36
N GLU A 93 -12.12 -13.12 6.50
CA GLU A 93 -12.49 -11.69 6.45
C GLU A 93 -13.16 -11.28 5.14
N LEU A 94 -13.56 -12.24 4.30
CA LEU A 94 -14.06 -11.99 2.94
C LEU A 94 -15.31 -11.10 2.91
N ASP A 95 -16.17 -11.17 3.93
CA ASP A 95 -17.38 -10.32 4.03
C ASP A 95 -17.05 -8.83 4.05
N THR A 96 -15.87 -8.45 4.57
CA THR A 96 -15.42 -7.05 4.60
C THR A 96 -14.83 -6.59 3.27
N PHE A 97 -14.50 -7.51 2.36
CA PHE A 97 -13.87 -7.23 1.08
C PHE A 97 -14.75 -6.34 0.20
N VAL A 98 -16.04 -6.69 0.07
CA VAL A 98 -16.97 -5.95 -0.79
C VAL A 98 -17.11 -4.50 -0.35
N ALA A 99 -17.33 -4.26 0.95
CA ALA A 99 -17.46 -2.92 1.52
C ALA A 99 -16.19 -2.07 1.33
N MET A 100 -15.00 -2.69 1.36
CA MET A 100 -13.75 -1.98 1.07
C MET A 100 -13.62 -1.60 -0.40
N TYR A 101 -14.12 -2.44 -1.32
CA TYR A 101 -14.07 -2.19 -2.75
C TYR A 101 -15.15 -1.21 -3.22
N GLU A 102 -16.20 -0.96 -2.45
CA GLU A 102 -17.12 0.15 -2.73
C GLU A 102 -16.44 1.51 -2.50
N GLU A 103 -15.50 1.57 -1.56
CA GLU A 103 -14.82 2.79 -1.20
C GLU A 103 -13.78 3.23 -2.24
N GLU A 104 -14.12 4.27 -3.01
CA GLU A 104 -13.19 4.93 -3.93
C GLU A 104 -12.49 6.08 -3.18
N ILE A 105 -11.16 6.04 -3.07
CA ILE A 105 -10.40 7.11 -2.40
C ILE A 105 -10.26 8.32 -3.34
N LEU A 106 -9.98 8.03 -4.61
CA LEU A 106 -9.56 8.97 -5.64
C LEU A 106 -9.60 8.26 -7.00
N LYS A 107 -9.74 9.02 -8.09
CA LYS A 107 -9.38 8.57 -9.45
C LYS A 107 -8.01 9.09 -9.85
N ASP A 108 -7.21 8.21 -10.43
CA ASP A 108 -5.92 8.56 -11.02
C ASP A 108 -6.09 9.43 -12.29
N HIS A 109 -4.99 9.85 -12.89
CA HIS A 109 -5.04 10.74 -14.07
C HIS A 109 -5.64 10.08 -15.33
N HIS A 110 -5.77 8.74 -15.35
CA HIS A 110 -6.47 7.99 -16.40
C HIS A 110 -7.93 7.70 -16.03
N GLY A 111 -8.43 8.24 -14.92
CA GLY A 111 -9.80 8.01 -14.45
C GLY A 111 -9.99 6.65 -13.76
N ARG A 112 -8.92 5.90 -13.46
CA ARG A 112 -9.02 4.61 -12.78
C ARG A 112 -9.16 4.83 -11.27
N ALA A 113 -10.11 4.12 -10.66
CA ALA A 113 -10.36 4.19 -9.23
C ALA A 113 -9.17 3.61 -8.44
N ILE A 114 -8.70 4.37 -7.45
CA ILE A 114 -7.76 3.91 -6.44
C ILE A 114 -8.56 3.48 -5.21
N ARG A 115 -8.47 2.20 -4.87
CA ARG A 115 -9.27 1.54 -3.83
C ARG A 115 -8.39 0.87 -2.79
N ILE A 116 -9.02 0.58 -1.66
CA ILE A 116 -8.42 -0.15 -0.53
C ILE A 116 -8.37 -1.64 -0.88
N LYS A 117 -7.19 -2.25 -0.77
CA LYS A 117 -7.01 -3.66 -1.18
C LYS A 117 -7.10 -4.64 -0.02
N ASN A 118 -6.75 -4.22 1.19
CA ASN A 118 -6.74 -5.08 2.37
C ASN A 118 -7.05 -4.30 3.64
N ARG A 119 -7.19 -5.04 4.74
CA ARG A 119 -7.56 -4.48 6.04
C ARG A 119 -6.50 -3.54 6.61
N GLY A 120 -5.20 -3.83 6.46
CA GLY A 120 -4.14 -2.93 6.93
C GLY A 120 -4.23 -1.56 6.27
N GLN A 121 -4.47 -1.53 4.96
CA GLN A 121 -4.71 -0.29 4.21
C GLN A 121 -5.98 0.44 4.68
N LYS A 122 -7.06 -0.28 4.98
CA LYS A 122 -8.28 0.32 5.55
C LYS A 122 -8.00 1.01 6.87
N LYS A 123 -7.38 0.30 7.81
CA LYS A 123 -7.00 0.85 9.13
C LYS A 123 -6.13 2.09 8.98
N TYR A 124 -5.19 2.06 8.05
CA TYR A 124 -4.32 3.18 7.75
C TYR A 124 -5.08 4.41 7.25
N ILE A 125 -5.93 4.25 6.23
CA ILE A 125 -6.71 5.35 5.67
C ILE A 125 -7.70 5.93 6.70
N ASP A 126 -8.36 5.05 7.47
CA ASP A 126 -9.27 5.48 8.53
C ASP A 126 -8.55 6.26 9.63
N ALA A 127 -7.33 5.86 9.99
CA ALA A 127 -6.48 6.60 10.92
C ALA A 127 -6.10 7.97 10.34
N VAL A 128 -5.68 8.02 9.07
CA VAL A 128 -5.33 9.26 8.37
C VAL A 128 -6.48 10.27 8.37
N ARG A 129 -7.72 9.79 8.27
CA ARG A 129 -8.92 10.65 8.31
C ARG A 129 -9.22 11.23 9.69
N LYS A 130 -8.89 10.52 10.77
CA LYS A 130 -9.34 10.82 12.14
C LYS A 130 -8.27 11.47 13.02
N ARG A 131 -6.99 11.39 12.65
CA ARG A 131 -5.86 11.80 13.49
C ARG A 131 -5.01 12.85 12.80
N ASP A 132 -4.23 13.58 13.59
CA ASP A 132 -3.42 14.70 13.11
C ASP A 132 -2.02 14.21 12.68
N ILE A 133 -1.49 13.19 13.39
CA ILE A 133 -0.23 12.51 13.05
C ILE A 133 -0.45 11.00 12.98
N ILE A 134 -0.02 10.39 11.88
CA ILE A 134 -0.17 8.95 11.65
C ILE A 134 1.17 8.33 11.32
N PHE A 135 1.54 7.28 12.05
CA PHE A 135 2.68 6.44 11.77
C PHE A 135 2.23 5.19 11.02
N GLY A 136 2.69 5.04 9.78
CA GLY A 136 2.52 3.82 8.99
C GLY A 136 3.78 2.98 9.06
N VAL A 137 3.78 1.91 9.86
CA VAL A 137 4.97 1.09 10.12
C VAL A 137 4.77 -0.29 9.52
N GLY A 138 5.69 -0.73 8.65
CA GLY A 138 5.67 -2.10 8.15
C GLY A 138 6.39 -2.27 6.82
N PRO A 139 6.35 -3.48 6.25
CA PRO A 139 7.25 -3.88 5.18
C PRO A 139 7.03 -3.12 3.88
N ALA A 140 8.05 -3.13 3.01
CA ALA A 140 7.94 -2.62 1.64
C ALA A 140 6.89 -3.41 0.83
N GLY A 141 6.09 -2.70 0.02
CA GLY A 141 5.05 -3.30 -0.82
C GLY A 141 3.67 -3.42 -0.16
N THR A 142 3.50 -2.90 1.05
CA THR A 142 2.19 -2.75 1.74
C THR A 142 1.36 -1.57 1.22
N GLY A 143 2.00 -0.67 0.47
CA GLY A 143 1.37 0.51 -0.14
C GLY A 143 1.37 1.77 0.73
N LYS A 144 2.01 1.76 1.91
CA LYS A 144 2.02 2.89 2.85
C LYS A 144 2.38 4.25 2.21
N THR A 145 3.48 4.33 1.45
CA THR A 145 3.93 5.57 0.78
C THR A 145 2.94 6.00 -0.30
N PHE A 146 2.51 5.07 -1.15
CA PHE A 146 1.57 5.36 -2.22
C PHE A 146 0.22 5.88 -1.67
N LEU A 147 -0.32 5.22 -0.65
CA LEU A 147 -1.58 5.62 -0.02
C LEU A 147 -1.46 6.97 0.72
N ALA A 148 -0.31 7.24 1.35
CA ALA A 148 -0.05 8.56 1.94
C ALA A 148 -0.15 9.68 0.89
N VAL A 149 0.51 9.50 -0.27
CA VAL A 149 0.44 10.44 -1.39
C VAL A 149 -0.99 10.59 -1.89
N VAL A 150 -1.71 9.48 -2.08
CA VAL A 150 -3.11 9.50 -2.51
C VAL A 150 -4.00 10.29 -1.55
N MET A 151 -3.82 10.10 -0.24
CA MET A 151 -4.55 10.83 0.78
C MET A 151 -4.20 12.32 0.80
N ALA A 152 -2.91 12.67 0.66
CA ALA A 152 -2.47 14.05 0.56
C ALA A 152 -3.09 14.77 -0.66
N VAL A 153 -3.11 14.09 -1.81
CA VAL A 153 -3.75 14.62 -3.02
C VAL A 153 -5.25 14.76 -2.85
N SER A 154 -5.92 13.80 -2.20
CA SER A 154 -7.34 13.88 -1.91
C SER A 154 -7.66 15.12 -1.04
N ALA A 155 -6.88 15.34 0.03
CA ALA A 155 -7.03 16.51 0.90
C ALA A 155 -6.79 17.83 0.14
N LEU A 156 -5.75 17.90 -0.71
CA LEU A 156 -5.46 19.07 -1.54
C LEU A 156 -6.61 19.36 -2.52
N LYS A 157 -7.13 18.34 -3.22
CA LYS A 157 -8.25 18.50 -4.17
C LYS A 157 -9.54 18.95 -3.49
N LYS A 158 -9.77 18.57 -2.22
CA LYS A 158 -10.92 18.99 -1.42
C LYS A 158 -10.74 20.37 -0.79
N GLY A 159 -9.56 20.99 -0.91
CA GLY A 159 -9.24 22.26 -0.26
C GLY A 159 -9.08 22.14 1.26
N GLU A 160 -8.89 20.93 1.80
CA GLU A 160 -8.63 20.71 3.23
C GLU A 160 -7.23 21.19 3.62
N VAL A 161 -6.30 21.18 2.66
CA VAL A 161 -4.94 21.72 2.76
C VAL A 161 -4.62 22.52 1.50
N GLN A 162 -3.64 23.41 1.58
CA GLN A 162 -3.17 24.22 0.46
C GLN A 162 -1.86 23.70 -0.14
N LYS A 163 -1.11 22.88 0.60
CA LYS A 163 0.21 22.40 0.20
C LYS A 163 0.43 20.93 0.55
N ILE A 164 1.18 20.21 -0.28
CA ILE A 164 1.72 18.88 0.04
C ILE A 164 3.22 19.01 0.20
N ILE A 165 3.77 18.50 1.30
CA ILE A 165 5.21 18.50 1.55
C ILE A 165 5.66 17.05 1.75
N LEU A 166 6.56 16.59 0.90
CA LEU A 166 7.13 15.25 0.94
C LEU A 166 8.59 15.34 1.29
N THR A 167 9.00 14.55 2.28
CA THR A 167 10.36 14.57 2.76
C THR A 167 10.88 13.18 3.10
N ARG A 168 12.18 13.01 2.98
CA ARG A 168 12.91 11.78 3.27
C ARG A 168 14.22 12.14 3.98
N PRO A 169 14.67 11.37 4.99
CA PRO A 169 15.99 11.57 5.55
C PRO A 169 17.05 11.21 4.53
N ALA A 170 18.12 11.99 4.45
CA ALA A 170 19.30 11.63 3.67
C ALA A 170 20.09 10.61 4.49
N VAL A 171 20.15 9.36 4.03
CA VAL A 171 20.98 8.31 4.63
C VAL A 171 21.72 7.60 3.52
N GLU A 172 23.02 7.40 3.72
CA GLU A 172 23.92 6.73 2.79
C GLU A 172 23.69 5.22 2.87
N ALA A 173 22.63 4.73 2.24
CA ALA A 173 22.40 3.30 2.11
C ALA A 173 23.32 2.73 1.02
N GLY A 174 24.47 2.20 1.42
CA GLY A 174 25.38 1.42 0.55
C GLY A 174 26.33 2.23 -0.34
N GLU A 175 25.95 3.43 -0.79
CA GLU A 175 26.82 4.36 -1.52
C GLU A 175 26.88 5.71 -0.81
N SER A 176 28.08 6.28 -0.64
CA SER A 176 28.21 7.59 0.00
C SER A 176 27.65 8.68 -0.92
N LEU A 177 26.78 9.52 -0.37
CA LEU A 177 26.20 10.69 -1.06
C LEU A 177 27.29 11.64 -1.59
N GLY A 178 28.52 11.51 -1.08
CA GLY A 178 29.72 12.20 -1.56
C GLY A 178 30.13 11.89 -3.01
N PHE A 179 29.72 10.76 -3.60
CA PHE A 179 30.19 10.32 -4.93
C PHE A 179 29.32 10.73 -6.12
N LEU A 180 28.06 11.12 -5.90
CA LEU A 180 27.21 11.59 -6.99
C LEU A 180 27.67 12.99 -7.44
N PRO A 181 27.87 13.26 -8.74
CA PRO A 181 28.12 14.63 -9.21
C PRO A 181 26.82 15.47 -9.09
N GLY A 182 26.94 16.77 -8.81
CA GLY A 182 25.79 17.69 -8.78
C GLY A 182 25.54 18.39 -7.44
N ASP A 183 24.50 19.23 -7.42
CA ASP A 183 24.03 19.92 -6.21
C ASP A 183 23.36 18.95 -5.21
N LEU A 184 23.11 19.39 -3.98
CA LEU A 184 22.51 18.51 -2.95
C LEU A 184 21.15 17.95 -3.39
N LYS A 185 20.41 18.66 -4.24
CA LYS A 185 19.09 18.25 -4.74
C LYS A 185 19.23 17.13 -5.78
N GLU A 186 20.18 17.26 -6.71
CA GLU A 186 20.49 16.23 -7.72
C GLU A 186 20.97 14.93 -7.09
N LYS A 187 21.69 15.02 -5.95
CA LYS A 187 22.18 13.84 -5.21
C LYS A 187 21.09 13.07 -4.47
N VAL A 188 20.04 13.74 -4.01
CA VAL A 188 18.95 13.10 -3.24
C VAL A 188 17.79 12.65 -4.11
N ASP A 189 17.70 13.16 -5.34
CA ASP A 189 16.61 12.89 -6.28
C ASP A 189 16.36 11.39 -6.55
N PRO A 190 17.39 10.52 -6.68
CA PRO A 190 17.18 9.08 -6.82
C PRO A 190 16.37 8.46 -5.67
N TYR A 191 16.59 8.92 -4.44
CA TYR A 191 15.89 8.41 -3.25
C TYR A 191 14.45 8.92 -3.15
N LEU A 192 14.11 9.98 -3.88
CA LEU A 192 12.78 10.57 -3.91
C LEU A 192 11.93 9.99 -5.05
N ARG A 193 12.52 9.19 -5.95
CA ARG A 193 11.83 8.64 -7.13
C ARG A 193 10.51 7.91 -6.85
N PRO A 194 10.40 7.04 -5.82
CA PRO A 194 9.12 6.39 -5.50
C PRO A 194 7.98 7.37 -5.20
N VAL A 195 8.31 8.54 -4.65
CA VAL A 195 7.34 9.61 -4.37
C VAL A 195 6.90 10.30 -5.66
N TYR A 196 7.83 10.60 -6.57
CA TYR A 196 7.50 11.14 -7.89
C TYR A 196 6.60 10.18 -8.67
N ASP A 197 6.92 8.89 -8.69
CA ASP A 197 6.14 7.88 -9.40
C ASP A 197 4.68 7.83 -8.89
N ALA A 198 4.49 7.90 -7.57
CA ALA A 198 3.15 7.96 -6.96
C ALA A 198 2.38 9.23 -7.37
N LEU A 199 3.04 10.39 -7.38
CA LEU A 199 2.42 11.64 -7.81
C LEU A 199 2.09 11.62 -9.30
N TYR A 200 2.99 11.12 -10.16
CA TYR A 200 2.77 11.00 -11.60
C TYR A 200 1.64 10.03 -11.92
N GLN A 201 1.51 8.93 -11.17
CA GLN A 201 0.36 8.04 -11.30
C GLN A 201 -0.95 8.79 -11.02
N VAL A 202 -0.98 9.61 -9.97
CA VAL A 202 -2.20 10.30 -9.52
C VAL A 202 -2.56 11.53 -10.37
N PHE A 203 -1.63 12.42 -10.64
CA PHE A 203 -1.86 13.69 -11.32
C PHE A 203 -1.47 13.68 -12.81
N GLY A 204 -0.62 12.74 -13.22
CA GLY A 204 0.10 12.82 -14.49
C GLY A 204 1.37 13.67 -14.38
N MET A 205 2.36 13.39 -15.21
CA MET A 205 3.69 14.01 -15.14
C MET A 205 3.64 15.55 -15.27
N ASP A 206 3.03 16.06 -16.34
CA ASP A 206 2.97 17.50 -16.62
C ASP A 206 2.27 18.29 -15.50
N HIS A 207 1.18 17.73 -14.97
CA HIS A 207 0.43 18.40 -13.92
C HIS A 207 1.20 18.42 -12.60
N THR A 208 1.83 17.31 -12.22
CA THR A 208 2.71 17.26 -11.04
C THR A 208 3.82 18.30 -11.15
N ASN A 209 4.50 18.40 -12.30
CA ASN A 209 5.57 19.37 -12.52
C ASN A 209 5.09 20.81 -12.33
N ARG A 210 3.94 21.18 -12.91
CA ARG A 210 3.34 22.51 -12.71
C ARG A 210 3.02 22.81 -11.24
N LEU A 211 2.54 21.83 -10.48
CA LEU A 211 2.24 22.01 -9.05
C LEU A 211 3.53 22.16 -8.23
N MET A 212 4.61 21.48 -8.62
CA MET A 212 5.93 21.65 -8.00
C MET A 212 6.54 23.01 -8.29
N GLU A 213 6.49 23.47 -9.54
CA GLU A 213 6.97 24.80 -9.93
C GLU A 213 6.25 25.94 -9.17
N ARG A 214 4.95 25.77 -8.91
CA ARG A 214 4.14 26.70 -8.13
C ARG A 214 4.33 26.57 -6.61
N GLY A 215 5.11 25.60 -6.15
CA GLY A 215 5.32 25.32 -4.72
C GLY A 215 4.10 24.77 -3.98
N VAL A 216 3.09 24.28 -4.71
CA VAL A 216 1.92 23.58 -4.13
C VAL A 216 2.31 22.17 -3.69
N ILE A 217 3.22 21.53 -4.42
CA ILE A 217 3.87 20.29 -4.02
C ILE A 217 5.35 20.61 -3.79
N GLU A 218 5.85 20.32 -2.61
CA GLU A 218 7.26 20.49 -2.26
C GLU A 218 7.86 19.13 -1.94
N ILE A 219 8.95 18.76 -2.62
CA ILE A 219 9.71 17.54 -2.34
C ILE A 219 11.12 17.96 -1.94
N ALA A 220 11.51 17.70 -0.70
CA ALA A 220 12.76 18.19 -0.14
C ALA A 220 13.35 17.26 0.94
N PRO A 221 14.68 17.26 1.15
CA PRO A 221 15.30 16.53 2.24
C PRO A 221 14.80 16.96 3.62
N LEU A 222 14.84 16.04 4.60
CA LEU A 222 14.36 16.31 5.97
C LEU A 222 15.01 17.54 6.62
N ALA A 223 16.27 17.84 6.27
CA ALA A 223 16.99 18.99 6.80
C ALA A 223 16.29 20.34 6.50
N TYR A 224 15.54 20.43 5.40
CA TYR A 224 14.83 21.65 4.98
C TYR A 224 13.59 21.93 5.84
N MET A 225 13.20 21.00 6.70
CA MET A 225 12.07 21.19 7.63
C MET A 225 12.48 22.02 8.86
N ARG A 226 13.78 22.20 9.11
CA ARG A 226 14.28 22.91 10.28
C ARG A 226 13.81 24.36 10.31
N GLY A 227 13.29 24.79 11.45
CA GLY A 227 12.86 26.19 11.66
C GLY A 227 11.54 26.58 10.99
N ARG A 228 10.84 25.63 10.36
CA ARG A 228 9.55 25.88 9.72
C ARG A 228 8.38 25.62 10.66
N THR A 229 7.27 26.30 10.40
CA THR A 229 5.94 25.86 10.83
C THR A 229 5.18 25.51 9.56
N LEU A 230 4.55 24.34 9.54
CA LEU A 230 3.90 23.80 8.36
C LEU A 230 2.39 23.93 8.57
N ASP A 231 1.84 25.11 8.30
CA ASP A 231 0.41 25.42 8.33
C ASP A 231 -0.27 25.07 7.00
N ASP A 232 -1.56 24.72 7.07
CA ASP A 232 -2.41 24.35 5.92
C ASP A 232 -1.76 23.34 4.96
N ALA A 233 -1.02 22.36 5.52
CA ALA A 233 -0.18 21.45 4.77
C ALA A 233 -0.43 19.97 5.11
N PHE A 234 -0.37 19.13 4.08
CA PHE A 234 -0.28 17.69 4.24
C PHE A 234 1.18 17.25 4.11
N VAL A 235 1.78 16.83 5.21
CA VAL A 235 3.22 16.55 5.30
C VAL A 235 3.45 15.05 5.38
N ILE A 236 4.36 14.52 4.58
CA ILE A 236 4.71 13.10 4.56
C ILE A 236 6.22 12.98 4.75
N LEU A 237 6.64 12.29 5.82
CA LEU A 237 8.00 11.81 6.01
C LEU A 237 8.03 10.33 5.64
N ASP A 238 8.72 9.99 4.56
CA ASP A 238 8.95 8.60 4.18
C ASP A 238 10.30 8.10 4.67
N GLU A 239 10.42 6.78 4.81
CA GLU A 239 11.63 6.08 5.24
C GLU A 239 12.10 6.56 6.62
N ALA A 240 11.14 6.78 7.51
CA ALA A 240 11.33 7.38 8.82
C ALA A 240 12.17 6.53 9.77
N GLN A 241 12.34 5.24 9.50
CA GLN A 241 13.25 4.37 10.27
C GLN A 241 14.70 4.88 10.22
N ASN A 242 15.02 5.63 9.16
CA ASN A 242 16.32 6.24 8.90
C ASN A 242 16.46 7.65 9.49
N THR A 243 15.60 8.01 10.43
CA THR A 243 15.75 9.23 11.25
C THR A 243 16.38 8.93 12.59
N THR A 244 17.16 9.87 13.12
CA THR A 244 17.54 9.89 14.54
C THR A 244 16.39 10.41 15.42
N VAL A 245 16.46 10.15 16.72
CA VAL A 245 15.50 10.69 17.70
C VAL A 245 15.40 12.23 17.62
N ALA A 246 16.54 12.91 17.45
CA ALA A 246 16.59 14.37 17.33
C ALA A 246 15.89 14.85 16.05
N GLN A 247 16.10 14.18 14.92
CA GLN A 247 15.44 14.52 13.65
C GLN A 247 13.93 14.26 13.70
N MET A 248 13.51 13.14 14.29
CA MET A 248 12.08 12.83 14.48
C MET A 248 11.40 13.90 15.34
N LYS A 249 11.99 14.25 16.49
CA LYS A 249 11.47 15.32 17.35
C LYS A 249 11.43 16.68 16.62
N MET A 250 12.49 17.01 15.88
CA MET A 250 12.55 18.22 15.08
C MET A 250 11.39 18.28 14.08
N PHE A 251 11.15 17.18 13.35
CA PHE A 251 10.12 17.09 12.33
C PHE A 251 8.70 17.15 12.89
N LEU A 252 8.38 16.34 13.90
CA LEU A 252 7.03 16.29 14.48
C LEU A 252 6.61 17.64 15.08
N THR A 253 7.56 18.41 15.61
CA THR A 253 7.31 19.75 16.16
C THR A 253 7.17 20.85 15.09
N ARG A 254 7.20 20.51 13.79
CA ARG A 254 6.91 21.47 12.71
C ARG A 254 5.43 21.51 12.34
N LEU A 255 4.60 20.60 12.86
CA LEU A 255 3.17 20.56 12.57
C LEU A 255 2.51 21.90 12.95
N GLY A 256 1.92 22.57 11.98
CA GLY A 256 1.15 23.80 12.15
C GLY A 256 -0.35 23.54 12.26
N PHE A 257 -1.13 24.62 12.24
CA PHE A 257 -2.59 24.56 12.22
C PHE A 257 -3.11 24.08 10.87
N ASN A 258 -4.29 23.44 10.88
CA ASN A 258 -4.96 22.88 9.69
C ASN A 258 -4.08 21.92 8.87
N SER A 259 -3.11 21.29 9.53
CA SER A 259 -2.16 20.41 8.89
C SER A 259 -2.31 18.97 9.37
N ARG A 260 -1.84 18.05 8.54
CA ARG A 260 -1.74 16.62 8.88
C ARG A 260 -0.36 16.12 8.54
N MET A 261 0.10 15.14 9.31
CA MET A 261 1.41 14.54 9.13
C MET A 261 1.31 13.02 9.07
N ILE A 262 1.95 12.44 8.05
CA ILE A 262 2.16 11.01 7.94
C ILE A 262 3.65 10.73 8.07
N VAL A 263 3.99 9.73 8.87
CA VAL A 263 5.34 9.24 9.08
C VAL A 263 5.37 7.76 8.71
N ASN A 264 5.95 7.44 7.57
CA ASN A 264 6.02 6.07 7.08
C ASN A 264 7.42 5.51 7.25
N GLY A 265 7.52 4.24 7.61
CA GLY A 265 8.81 3.57 7.70
C GLY A 265 8.70 2.06 7.86
N ASP A 266 9.85 1.40 7.85
CA ASP A 266 9.99 -0.04 8.04
C ASP A 266 11.09 -0.32 9.08
N THR A 267 10.71 -0.78 10.27
CA THR A 267 11.65 -1.01 11.37
C THR A 267 12.65 -2.13 11.09
N SER A 268 12.44 -2.98 10.07
CA SER A 268 13.43 -3.99 9.68
C SER A 268 14.50 -3.48 8.71
N GLN A 269 14.36 -2.25 8.19
CA GLN A 269 15.26 -1.66 7.16
C GLN A 269 15.97 -0.40 7.69
N ILE A 270 16.63 -0.52 8.84
CA ILE A 270 17.35 0.59 9.48
C ILE A 270 18.77 0.68 8.90
N ASP A 271 19.04 1.76 8.19
CA ASP A 271 20.33 2.07 7.58
C ASP A 271 21.17 3.05 8.42
N LEU A 272 20.76 3.31 9.67
CA LEU A 272 21.48 4.20 10.58
C LEU A 272 22.82 3.59 11.03
N PRO A 273 23.85 4.42 11.31
CA PRO A 273 25.10 3.94 11.88
C PRO A 273 24.89 3.11 13.15
N LYS A 274 25.75 2.10 13.34
CA LYS A 274 25.68 1.21 14.51
C LYS A 274 25.68 2.02 15.81
N GLY A 275 24.77 1.67 16.71
CA GLY A 275 24.61 2.33 18.02
C GLY A 275 23.68 3.54 18.01
N VAL A 276 23.25 4.04 16.84
CA VAL A 276 22.26 5.12 16.75
C VAL A 276 20.85 4.55 16.86
N VAL A 277 20.07 5.08 17.81
CA VAL A 277 18.67 4.68 17.98
C VAL A 277 17.80 5.34 16.92
N SER A 278 17.00 4.53 16.22
CA SER A 278 16.00 5.01 15.27
C SER A 278 14.95 5.88 15.96
N GLY A 279 14.70 7.05 15.40
CA GLY A 279 13.67 7.98 15.81
C GLY A 279 12.27 7.40 15.69
N LEU A 280 12.02 6.53 14.68
CA LEU A 280 10.75 5.84 14.50
C LEU A 280 10.45 4.91 15.68
N ILE A 281 11.39 4.01 16.01
CA ILE A 281 11.25 3.07 17.14
C ILE A 281 11.10 3.83 18.46
N HIS A 282 11.84 4.91 18.63
CA HIS A 282 11.74 5.73 19.84
C HIS A 282 10.38 6.45 19.93
N ALA A 283 9.87 6.98 18.82
CA ALA A 283 8.60 7.67 18.76
C ALA A 283 7.43 6.74 19.12
N GLU A 284 7.44 5.50 18.63
CA GLU A 284 6.43 4.50 18.96
C GLU A 284 6.28 4.28 20.47
N LYS A 285 7.40 4.14 21.19
CA LYS A 285 7.40 3.97 22.65
C LYS A 285 6.96 5.23 23.39
N THR A 286 7.34 6.40 22.87
CA THR A 286 7.20 7.68 23.59
C THR A 286 5.83 8.32 23.37
N LEU A 287 5.23 8.13 22.18
CA LEU A 287 4.07 8.89 21.73
C LEU A 287 2.76 8.09 21.73
N GLN A 288 2.79 6.80 22.10
CA GLN A 288 1.63 5.90 22.10
C GLN A 288 0.41 6.39 22.89
N SER A 289 0.61 7.24 23.92
CA SER A 289 -0.47 7.75 24.78
C SER A 289 -1.10 9.05 24.29
N ILE A 290 -0.63 9.62 23.17
CA ILE A 290 -1.15 10.88 22.65
C ILE A 290 -2.32 10.59 21.72
N ASP A 291 -3.54 10.97 22.13
CA ASP A 291 -4.78 10.69 21.39
C ASP A 291 -4.75 11.17 19.93
N LYS A 292 -4.07 12.27 19.63
CA LYS A 292 -4.00 12.82 18.26
C LYS A 292 -3.03 12.09 17.34
N ILE A 293 -2.31 11.10 17.87
CA ILE A 293 -1.33 10.30 17.16
C ILE A 293 -1.83 8.86 17.05
N ALA A 294 -1.71 8.26 15.87
CA ALA A 294 -1.99 6.84 15.69
C ALA A 294 -0.79 6.10 15.10
N PHE A 295 -0.60 4.87 15.54
CA PHE A 295 0.34 3.92 14.96
C PHE A 295 -0.46 2.82 14.26
N VAL A 296 -0.19 2.64 12.97
CA VAL A 296 -0.79 1.59 12.15
C VAL A 296 0.31 0.68 11.64
N HIS A 297 0.27 -0.55 12.13
CA HIS A 297 1.23 -1.59 11.76
C HIS A 297 0.68 -2.41 10.60
N PHE A 298 1.45 -2.45 9.52
CA PHE A 298 1.25 -3.35 8.41
C PHE A 298 2.07 -4.62 8.61
N ASP A 299 1.54 -5.74 8.17
CA ASP A 299 2.23 -7.03 8.22
C ASP A 299 2.56 -7.57 6.81
N ALA A 300 3.18 -8.75 6.75
CA ALA A 300 3.49 -9.41 5.48
C ALA A 300 2.22 -9.82 4.69
N GLY A 301 1.10 -10.03 5.37
CA GLY A 301 -0.20 -10.30 4.78
C GLY A 301 -0.71 -9.11 3.95
N ASP A 302 -0.43 -7.89 4.41
CA ASP A 302 -0.80 -6.65 3.71
C ASP A 302 0.03 -6.35 2.45
N VAL A 303 1.10 -7.13 2.19
CA VAL A 303 1.94 -6.95 1.00
C VAL A 303 1.19 -7.40 -0.26
N VAL A 304 1.01 -6.48 -1.21
CA VAL A 304 0.38 -6.76 -2.51
C VAL A 304 1.45 -6.62 -3.59
N ARG A 305 2.12 -7.73 -3.91
CA ARG A 305 3.13 -7.82 -4.95
C ARG A 305 2.68 -8.75 -6.07
N HIS A 306 3.37 -8.65 -7.21
CA HIS A 306 3.19 -9.60 -8.30
C HIS A 306 3.49 -11.03 -7.82
N PRO A 307 2.69 -12.06 -8.20
CA PRO A 307 2.89 -13.44 -7.75
C PRO A 307 4.31 -13.97 -7.96
N VAL A 308 4.91 -13.69 -9.13
CA VAL A 308 6.31 -14.05 -9.44
C VAL A 308 7.30 -13.46 -8.44
N VAL A 309 7.10 -12.21 -7.99
CA VAL A 309 8.00 -11.59 -6.99
C VAL A 309 7.90 -12.32 -5.66
N ALA A 310 6.71 -12.76 -5.26
CA ALA A 310 6.56 -13.57 -4.05
C ALA A 310 7.25 -14.95 -4.18
N GLN A 311 7.19 -15.57 -5.36
CA GLN A 311 7.91 -16.83 -5.64
C GLN A 311 9.44 -16.63 -5.58
N ILE A 312 9.96 -15.55 -6.16
CA ILE A 312 11.39 -15.20 -6.09
C ILE A 312 11.82 -15.03 -4.63
N ILE A 313 11.09 -14.26 -3.83
CA ILE A 313 11.43 -14.05 -2.40
C ILE A 313 11.50 -15.39 -1.66
N ARG A 314 10.49 -16.27 -1.82
CA ARG A 314 10.48 -17.60 -1.20
C ARG A 314 11.68 -18.46 -1.63
N ALA A 315 12.10 -18.37 -2.88
CA ALA A 315 13.25 -19.14 -3.37
C ALA A 315 14.55 -18.72 -2.66
N TYR A 316 14.77 -17.42 -2.47
CA TYR A 316 15.94 -16.89 -1.77
C TYR A 316 15.89 -17.13 -0.25
N GLU A 317 14.71 -17.08 0.37
CA GLU A 317 14.53 -17.41 1.80
C GLU A 317 14.89 -18.86 2.09
N ASN A 318 14.51 -19.79 1.20
CA ASN A 318 14.83 -21.22 1.34
C ASN A 318 16.33 -21.53 1.17
N GLU A 319 17.06 -20.72 0.40
CA GLU A 319 18.51 -20.84 0.26
C GLU A 319 19.23 -20.31 1.51
N SER A 320 18.75 -19.20 2.08
CA SER A 320 19.32 -18.59 3.28
C SER A 320 19.14 -19.43 4.55
N GLN A 321 18.25 -20.43 4.52
CA GLN A 321 18.00 -21.39 5.62
C GLN A 321 18.78 -22.70 5.49
N LYS A 322 19.57 -22.89 4.42
CA LYS A 322 20.49 -24.02 4.25
C LYS A 322 21.90 -23.65 4.66
#